data_AF-A0A8J3FPT9-F1
#
_entry.id   AF-A0A8J3FPT9-F1
#
_cell.length_a   1.000
_cell.length_b   1.000
_cell.length_c   1.000
_cell.angle_alpha   90.00
_cell.angle_beta   90.00
_cell.angle_gamma   90.00
#
_symmetry.space_group_name_H-M   'P 1'
#
loop_
_entity.id
_entity.type
_entity.pdbx_description
1 polymer ?
#
loop_
_entity_poly.entity_id
_entity_poly.type
_entity_poly.pdbx_seq_one_letter_code
_entity_poly.pdbx_strand_id
1 'polypeptide(L)'
;MSSLNQFAFVSGTTNYEFGHNSIPNIPITGSPADANIDRVAMLHDGSAYRFYAFQGSTSTKLYQYSFDGSSYAFGHNSIPELTLEGFPSDVDASSFEMLHDGSNYRLYMRRLGDRTTLYQAAFVAGTTTYRFGHNSIPQIQITGFPADTDWSRWGMLHDGEFYRFYAFKLGSNTEFYQGAFDGSTYAFGHKSIPTLTLVGTPANSDLHDMSMLHDGSDYRLYLTVR
;
A
#
# COMPACT_ATOMS: atom_id res chain seq x y z
N MET A 1 14.27 16.42 -0.65
CA MET A 1 14.56 15.19 -1.42
C MET A 1 13.57 14.16 -0.94
N SER A 2 12.83 13.52 -1.84
CA SER A 2 11.79 12.56 -1.46
C SER A 2 12.42 11.27 -0.94
N SER A 3 11.90 10.74 0.16
CA SER A 3 12.35 9.47 0.73
C SER A 3 11.24 8.80 1.54
N LEU A 4 11.48 7.55 1.92
CA LEU A 4 10.60 6.72 2.72
C LEU A 4 11.28 6.36 4.04
N ASN A 5 10.58 6.54 5.16
CA ASN A 5 10.94 5.95 6.44
C ASN A 5 10.39 4.52 6.51
N GLN A 6 11.26 3.54 6.76
CA GLN A 6 10.88 2.12 6.79
C GLN A 6 10.79 1.56 8.21
N PHE A 7 9.71 0.82 8.45
CA PHE A 7 9.44 0.08 9.67
C PHE A 7 9.35 -1.41 9.34
N ALA A 8 9.61 -2.26 10.33
CA ALA A 8 9.32 -3.68 10.23
C ALA A 8 8.59 -4.18 11.46
N PHE A 9 7.74 -5.18 11.26
CA PHE A 9 7.06 -5.86 12.36
C PHE A 9 8.04 -6.63 13.23
N VAL A 10 7.89 -6.51 14.55
CA VAL A 10 8.70 -7.26 15.52
C VAL A 10 7.95 -8.52 15.95
N SER A 11 8.49 -9.69 15.58
CA SER A 11 7.87 -10.98 15.86
C SER A 11 7.58 -11.19 17.35
N GLY A 12 6.40 -11.75 17.66
CA GLY A 12 5.93 -11.96 19.03
C GLY A 12 5.39 -10.71 19.73
N THR A 13 5.25 -9.58 19.03
CA THR A 13 4.73 -8.33 19.57
C THR A 13 3.53 -7.82 18.76
N THR A 14 3.10 -6.59 19.04
CA THR A 14 2.14 -5.82 18.23
C THR A 14 2.80 -4.64 17.51
N ASN A 15 4.13 -4.60 17.45
CA ASN A 15 4.86 -3.39 17.07
C ASN A 15 5.41 -3.47 15.65
N TYR A 16 5.33 -2.33 14.96
CA TYR A 16 6.20 -2.00 13.82
C TYR A 16 7.23 -0.97 14.30
N GLU A 17 8.50 -1.35 14.24
CA GLU A 17 9.61 -0.53 14.75
C GLU A 17 10.39 0.10 13.61
N PHE A 18 10.64 1.41 13.74
CA PHE A 18 11.44 2.15 12.78
C PHE A 18 12.88 1.62 12.73
N GLY A 19 13.38 1.32 11.53
CA GLY A 19 14.75 0.82 11.35
C GLY A 19 15.01 -0.60 11.85
N HIS A 20 14.01 -1.29 12.43
CA HIS A 20 14.17 -2.68 12.87
C HIS A 20 14.30 -3.60 11.65
N ASN A 21 15.43 -4.32 11.54
CA ASN A 21 15.73 -5.21 10.40
C ASN A 21 15.45 -4.57 9.03
N SER A 22 15.55 -3.24 8.91
CA SER A 22 15.10 -2.48 7.75
C SER A 22 16.08 -1.34 7.44
N ILE A 23 15.95 -0.73 6.26
CA ILE A 23 16.74 0.46 5.89
C ILE A 23 15.98 1.68 6.41
N PRO A 24 16.49 2.41 7.42
CA PRO A 24 15.68 3.41 8.13
C PRO A 24 15.10 4.49 7.22
N ASN A 25 15.89 5.03 6.28
CA ASN A 25 15.44 6.00 5.30
C ASN A 25 15.94 5.62 3.90
N ILE A 26 15.02 5.53 2.93
CA ILE A 26 15.31 5.12 1.56
C ILE A 26 14.99 6.27 0.61
N PRO A 27 15.98 6.83 -0.10
CA PRO A 27 15.75 7.87 -1.10
C PRO A 27 14.89 7.39 -2.26
N ILE A 28 14.13 8.32 -2.85
CA ILE A 28 13.46 8.15 -4.14
C ILE A 28 14.19 9.04 -5.15
N THR A 29 14.61 8.45 -6.27
CA THR A 29 15.50 9.11 -7.24
C THR A 29 14.96 9.03 -8.66
N GLY A 30 15.33 10.03 -9.48
CA GLY A 30 14.94 10.09 -10.89
C GLY A 30 13.45 10.33 -11.15
N SER A 31 12.67 10.69 -10.13
CA SER A 31 11.23 10.96 -10.26
C SER A 31 10.94 12.04 -11.31
N PRO A 32 9.96 11.80 -12.20
CA PRO A 32 9.38 12.87 -13.00
C PRO A 32 8.87 14.02 -12.13
N ALA A 33 8.89 15.24 -12.67
CA ALA A 33 8.56 16.45 -11.92
C ALA A 33 7.10 16.50 -11.41
N ASP A 34 6.21 15.76 -12.06
CA ASP A 34 4.80 15.61 -11.71
C ASP A 34 4.51 14.31 -10.94
N ALA A 35 5.52 13.55 -10.49
CA ALA A 35 5.29 12.39 -9.63
C ALA A 35 4.66 12.84 -8.30
N ASN A 36 3.48 12.31 -7.98
CA ASN A 36 2.75 12.67 -6.77
C ASN A 36 3.19 11.79 -5.60
N ILE A 37 4.10 12.33 -4.78
CA ILE A 37 4.69 11.59 -3.65
C ILE A 37 3.74 11.51 -2.44
N ASP A 38 2.60 12.19 -2.48
CA ASP A 38 1.53 12.07 -1.47
C ASP A 38 0.51 10.97 -1.83
N ARG A 39 0.64 10.35 -3.01
CA ARG A 39 -0.22 9.27 -3.50
C ARG A 39 0.64 8.13 -3.98
N VAL A 40 1.02 7.25 -3.06
CA VAL A 40 2.02 6.22 -3.30
C VAL A 40 1.56 4.84 -2.84
N ALA A 41 2.19 3.80 -3.37
CA ALA A 41 2.00 2.44 -2.89
C ALA A 41 3.31 1.65 -2.99
N MET A 42 3.40 0.59 -2.21
CA MET A 42 4.56 -0.30 -2.15
C MET A 42 4.15 -1.71 -2.50
N LEU A 43 5.01 -2.46 -3.19
CA LEU A 43 4.75 -3.86 -3.55
C LEU A 43 6.06 -4.62 -3.59
N HIS A 44 6.06 -5.86 -3.09
CA HIS A 44 7.11 -6.82 -3.35
C HIS A 44 6.53 -7.99 -4.14
N ASP A 45 7.17 -8.37 -5.24
CA ASP A 45 6.70 -9.45 -6.12
C ASP A 45 7.51 -10.75 -6.01
N GLY A 46 8.38 -10.84 -5.00
CA GLY A 46 9.32 -11.95 -4.86
C GLY A 46 10.65 -11.74 -5.59
N SER A 47 10.73 -10.74 -6.46
CA SER A 47 11.96 -10.39 -7.19
C SER A 47 12.46 -8.98 -6.89
N ALA A 48 11.56 -8.01 -6.78
CA ALA A 48 11.88 -6.62 -6.60
C ALA A 48 10.94 -5.95 -5.60
N TYR A 49 11.50 -5.02 -4.82
CA TYR A 49 10.71 -4.03 -4.09
C TYR A 49 10.37 -2.90 -5.04
N ARG A 50 9.09 -2.60 -5.14
CA ARG A 50 8.55 -1.62 -6.08
C ARG A 50 7.86 -0.50 -5.32
N PHE A 51 8.08 0.71 -5.80
CA PHE A 51 7.41 1.91 -5.36
C PHE A 51 6.60 2.46 -6.54
N TYR A 52 5.41 2.96 -6.26
CA TYR A 52 4.50 3.52 -7.24
C TYR A 52 4.08 4.90 -6.77
N ALA A 53 3.93 5.82 -7.72
CA ALA A 53 3.37 7.14 -7.46
C ALA A 53 2.41 7.50 -8.59
N PHE A 54 1.31 8.19 -8.27
CA PHE A 54 0.46 8.74 -9.34
C PHE A 54 1.19 9.78 -10.18
N GLN A 55 0.84 9.85 -11.46
CA GLN A 55 1.23 10.98 -12.30
C GLN A 55 0.30 12.17 -12.00
N GLY A 56 0.84 13.23 -11.39
CA GLY A 56 0.19 14.50 -11.10
C GLY A 56 -1.13 14.34 -10.36
N SER A 57 -2.18 14.96 -10.93
CA SER A 57 -3.56 14.85 -10.45
C SER A 57 -4.37 13.77 -11.19
N THR A 58 -3.74 12.97 -12.05
CA THR A 58 -4.46 11.94 -12.81
C THR A 58 -4.97 10.83 -11.88
N SER A 59 -6.01 10.14 -12.32
CA SER A 59 -6.53 8.90 -11.70
C SER A 59 -6.23 7.66 -12.55
N THR A 60 -5.49 7.82 -13.65
CA THR A 60 -5.34 6.78 -14.68
C THR A 60 -3.91 6.42 -15.00
N LYS A 61 -2.91 7.07 -14.37
CA LYS A 61 -1.50 6.81 -14.65
C LYS A 61 -0.66 6.73 -13.39
N LEU A 62 0.22 5.72 -13.36
CA LEU A 62 1.20 5.53 -12.30
C LEU A 62 2.61 5.52 -12.88
N TYR A 63 3.55 6.06 -12.13
CA TYR A 63 4.97 5.85 -12.32
C TYR A 63 5.44 4.67 -11.47
N GLN A 64 6.29 3.81 -12.04
CA GLN A 64 6.87 2.67 -11.33
C GLN A 64 8.37 2.81 -11.15
N TYR A 65 8.81 2.46 -9.95
CA TYR A 65 10.18 2.48 -9.50
C TYR A 65 10.53 1.08 -8.99
N SER A 66 11.81 0.75 -8.92
CA SER A 66 12.24 -0.42 -8.15
C SER A 66 13.52 -0.13 -7.39
N PHE A 67 13.69 -0.85 -6.29
CA PHE A 67 14.85 -0.70 -5.43
C PHE A 67 16.13 -1.19 -6.13
N ASP A 68 17.14 -0.34 -6.22
CA ASP A 68 18.41 -0.62 -6.90
C ASP A 68 19.53 -1.11 -5.95
N GLY A 69 19.19 -1.32 -4.67
CA GLY A 69 20.14 -1.61 -3.59
C GLY A 69 20.46 -0.40 -2.71
N SER A 70 20.08 0.82 -3.13
CA SER A 70 20.30 2.06 -2.39
C SER A 70 19.10 3.01 -2.38
N SER A 71 18.30 3.02 -3.45
CA SER A 71 17.18 3.94 -3.64
C SER A 71 16.05 3.29 -4.43
N TYR A 72 14.85 3.84 -4.35
CA TYR A 72 13.80 3.56 -5.33
C TYR A 72 14.02 4.43 -6.56
N ALA A 73 14.53 3.83 -7.63
CA ALA A 73 14.90 4.53 -8.85
C ALA A 73 13.81 4.38 -9.92
N PHE A 74 13.43 5.51 -10.53
CA PHE A 74 12.42 5.55 -11.58
C PHE A 74 12.84 4.71 -12.80
N GLY A 75 11.96 3.84 -13.29
CA GLY A 75 12.22 3.02 -14.48
C GLY A 75 13.28 1.92 -14.31
N HIS A 76 13.93 1.81 -13.14
CA HIS A 76 14.91 0.76 -12.88
C HIS A 76 14.19 -0.60 -12.75
N ASN A 77 14.50 -1.57 -13.63
CA ASN A 77 13.91 -2.93 -13.62
C ASN A 77 12.37 -2.93 -13.47
N SER A 78 11.73 -1.93 -14.07
CA SER A 78 10.31 -1.64 -13.94
C SER A 78 9.70 -1.20 -15.28
N ILE A 79 8.37 -1.17 -15.35
CA ILE A 79 7.60 -0.53 -16.42
C ILE A 79 7.43 0.94 -16.02
N PRO A 80 8.12 1.91 -16.64
CA PRO A 80 8.18 3.27 -16.11
C PRO A 80 6.80 3.93 -15.95
N GLU A 81 5.89 3.69 -16.91
CA GLU A 81 4.53 4.22 -16.91
C GLU A 81 3.50 3.09 -17.02
N LEU A 82 2.56 3.09 -16.10
CA LEU A 82 1.43 2.17 -16.05
C LEU A 82 0.12 2.94 -16.26
N THR A 83 -0.85 2.29 -16.90
CA THR A 83 -2.19 2.85 -17.12
C THR A 83 -3.23 2.10 -16.28
N LEU A 84 -4.21 2.82 -15.75
CA LEU A 84 -5.34 2.27 -15.01
C LEU A 84 -6.61 2.45 -15.86
N GLU A 85 -7.33 1.34 -16.07
CA GLU A 85 -8.49 1.31 -16.97
C GLU A 85 -9.73 0.71 -16.31
N GLY A 86 -10.89 1.21 -16.73
CA GLY A 86 -12.19 0.61 -16.43
C GLY A 86 -12.70 0.84 -15.00
N PHE A 87 -12.01 1.64 -14.20
CA PHE A 87 -12.52 2.01 -12.87
C PHE A 87 -13.84 2.79 -12.99
N PRO A 88 -14.81 2.55 -12.08
CA PRO A 88 -16.04 3.32 -12.01
C PRO A 88 -15.78 4.82 -11.79
N SER A 89 -16.74 5.66 -12.20
CA SER A 89 -16.63 7.13 -12.05
C SER A 89 -16.62 7.60 -10.60
N ASP A 90 -17.05 6.76 -9.66
CA ASP A 90 -17.06 7.02 -8.23
C ASP A 90 -15.85 6.39 -7.51
N VAL A 91 -14.76 6.08 -8.22
CA VAL A 91 -13.50 5.69 -7.58
C VAL A 91 -12.88 6.88 -6.84
N ASP A 92 -12.43 6.64 -5.61
CA ASP A 92 -11.60 7.58 -4.86
C ASP A 92 -10.13 7.27 -5.13
N ALA A 93 -9.53 8.03 -6.05
CA ALA A 93 -8.13 7.88 -6.43
C ALA A 93 -7.17 8.66 -5.50
N SER A 94 -7.65 9.27 -4.40
CA SER A 94 -6.79 10.02 -3.47
C SER A 94 -5.76 9.16 -2.74
N SER A 95 -5.94 7.84 -2.73
CA SER A 95 -5.02 6.83 -2.18
C SER A 95 -5.28 5.50 -2.88
N PHE A 96 -4.28 4.61 -2.89
CA PHE A 96 -4.38 3.30 -3.53
C PHE A 96 -3.35 2.36 -2.92
N GLU A 97 -3.65 1.06 -2.98
CA GLU A 97 -2.73 0.04 -2.46
C GLU A 97 -2.44 -1.00 -3.53
N MET A 98 -1.24 -1.58 -3.49
CA MET A 98 -0.81 -2.59 -4.45
C MET A 98 -0.16 -3.76 -3.74
N LEU A 99 -0.39 -4.97 -4.24
CA LEU A 99 0.26 -6.18 -3.73
C LEU A 99 0.42 -7.22 -4.83
N HIS A 100 1.33 -8.18 -4.63
CA HIS A 100 1.44 -9.37 -5.46
C HIS A 100 0.94 -10.57 -4.66
N ASP A 101 -0.05 -11.29 -5.19
CA ASP A 101 -0.68 -12.41 -4.50
C ASP A 101 -0.02 -13.78 -4.81
N GLY A 102 1.13 -13.76 -5.49
CA GLY A 102 1.80 -14.96 -5.99
C GLY A 102 1.37 -15.35 -7.41
N SER A 103 0.24 -14.84 -7.90
CA SER A 103 -0.25 -15.07 -9.28
C SER A 103 -0.45 -13.78 -10.07
N ASN A 104 -0.96 -12.73 -9.43
CA ASN A 104 -1.34 -11.48 -10.06
C ASN A 104 -0.84 -10.28 -9.24
N TYR A 105 -0.52 -9.21 -9.96
CA TYR A 105 -0.35 -7.89 -9.37
C TYR A 105 -1.73 -7.25 -9.21
N ARG A 106 -2.06 -6.85 -7.98
CA ARG A 106 -3.34 -6.27 -7.59
C ARG A 106 -3.19 -4.79 -7.34
N LEU A 107 -4.24 -4.05 -7.65
CA LEU A 107 -4.39 -2.66 -7.27
C LEU A 107 -5.76 -2.47 -6.63
N TYR A 108 -5.79 -1.74 -5.53
CA TYR A 108 -7.00 -1.41 -4.79
C TYR A 108 -7.17 0.10 -4.70
N MET A 109 -8.39 0.56 -4.91
CA MET A 109 -8.82 1.91 -4.56
C MET A 109 -10.12 1.83 -3.80
N ARG A 110 -10.51 2.89 -3.11
CA ARG A 110 -11.80 2.93 -2.42
C ARG A 110 -12.87 3.54 -3.29
N ARG A 111 -14.12 3.36 -2.86
CA ARG A 111 -15.26 4.08 -3.43
C ARG A 111 -15.42 5.45 -2.77
N LEU A 112 -15.63 6.48 -3.58
CA LEU A 112 -15.92 7.83 -3.11
C LEU A 112 -17.27 7.85 -2.38
N GLY A 113 -17.27 8.40 -1.16
CA GLY A 113 -18.47 8.45 -0.31
C GLY A 113 -18.77 7.16 0.47
N ASP A 114 -18.07 6.06 0.18
CA ASP A 114 -18.16 4.80 0.91
C ASP A 114 -16.76 4.18 1.08
N ARG A 115 -16.13 4.54 2.19
CA ARG A 115 -14.74 4.14 2.47
C ARG A 115 -14.60 2.66 2.88
N THR A 116 -15.72 1.95 3.03
CA THR A 116 -15.76 0.51 3.35
C THR A 116 -15.90 -0.37 2.11
N THR A 117 -15.97 0.22 0.92
CA THR A 117 -15.94 -0.51 -0.35
C THR A 117 -14.61 -0.31 -1.06
N LEU A 118 -13.94 -1.42 -1.38
CA LEU A 118 -12.74 -1.48 -2.22
C LEU A 118 -13.08 -1.89 -3.65
N TYR A 119 -12.50 -1.20 -4.61
CA TYR A 119 -12.44 -1.58 -6.02
C TYR A 119 -11.11 -2.24 -6.33
N GLN A 120 -11.15 -3.41 -6.98
CA GLN A 120 -9.96 -4.18 -7.30
C GLN A 120 -9.71 -4.26 -8.81
N ALA A 121 -8.49 -3.94 -9.20
CA ALA A 121 -7.94 -4.21 -10.53
C ALA A 121 -6.81 -5.24 -10.46
N ALA A 122 -6.51 -5.85 -11.60
CA ALA A 122 -5.28 -6.62 -11.77
C ALA A 122 -4.53 -6.20 -13.02
N PHE A 123 -3.21 -6.41 -12.98
CA PHE A 123 -2.34 -6.20 -14.14
C PHE A 123 -2.68 -7.18 -15.27
N VAL A 124 -2.75 -6.67 -16.50
CA VAL A 124 -2.98 -7.48 -17.71
C VAL A 124 -1.62 -7.86 -18.30
N ALA A 125 -1.27 -9.14 -18.25
CA ALA A 125 0.01 -9.64 -18.74
C ALA A 125 0.28 -9.26 -20.20
N GLY A 126 1.52 -8.88 -20.50
CA GLY A 126 1.94 -8.42 -21.84
C GLY A 126 1.53 -6.97 -22.18
N THR A 127 1.04 -6.21 -21.20
CA THR A 127 0.66 -4.80 -21.38
C THR A 127 1.32 -3.91 -20.32
N THR A 128 0.92 -2.64 -20.24
CA THR A 128 1.28 -1.72 -19.15
C THR A 128 0.06 -1.35 -18.29
N THR A 129 -1.01 -2.16 -18.34
CA THR A 129 -2.33 -1.78 -17.84
C THR A 129 -2.75 -2.60 -16.62
N TYR A 130 -3.25 -1.91 -15.59
CA TYR A 130 -4.14 -2.48 -14.58
C TYR A 130 -5.58 -2.25 -14.99
N ARG A 131 -6.38 -3.31 -15.05
CA ARG A 131 -7.78 -3.24 -15.46
C ARG A 131 -8.69 -3.63 -14.31
N PHE A 132 -9.64 -2.75 -14.00
CA PHE A 132 -10.68 -3.01 -13.02
C PHE A 132 -11.46 -4.28 -13.34
N GLY A 133 -11.71 -5.11 -12.32
CA GLY A 133 -12.44 -6.38 -12.46
C GLY A 133 -11.72 -7.48 -13.25
N HIS A 134 -10.52 -7.24 -13.78
CA HIS A 134 -9.76 -8.26 -14.50
C HIS A 134 -9.17 -9.28 -13.53
N ASN A 135 -9.56 -10.56 -13.67
CA ASN A 135 -9.11 -11.66 -12.80
C ASN A 135 -9.25 -11.37 -11.30
N SER A 136 -10.15 -10.46 -10.91
CA SER A 136 -10.25 -9.87 -9.57
C SER A 136 -11.71 -9.89 -9.10
N ILE A 137 -11.93 -9.69 -7.80
CA ILE A 137 -13.27 -9.43 -7.25
C ILE A 137 -13.52 -7.93 -7.41
N PRO A 138 -14.44 -7.48 -8.29
CA PRO A 138 -14.52 -6.06 -8.66
C PRO A 138 -14.80 -5.14 -7.46
N GLN A 139 -15.60 -5.60 -6.51
CA GLN A 139 -15.96 -4.86 -5.30
C GLN A 139 -15.84 -5.76 -4.08
N ILE A 140 -15.15 -5.29 -3.05
CA ILE A 140 -14.93 -6.02 -1.80
C ILE A 140 -15.33 -5.11 -0.64
N GLN A 141 -16.13 -5.64 0.28
CA GLN A 141 -16.51 -4.92 1.50
C GLN A 141 -15.44 -5.05 2.58
N ILE A 142 -15.34 -4.04 3.42
CA ILE A 142 -14.57 -4.03 4.67
C ILE A 142 -15.56 -3.97 5.82
N THR A 143 -15.45 -4.88 6.78
CA THR A 143 -16.46 -5.04 7.84
C THR A 143 -15.84 -5.25 9.22
N GLY A 144 -16.61 -4.93 10.26
CA GLY A 144 -16.25 -5.20 11.66
C GLY A 144 -15.17 -4.28 12.26
N PHE A 145 -14.61 -3.37 11.48
CA PHE A 145 -13.64 -2.40 11.97
C PHE A 145 -14.26 -1.44 12.99
N PRO A 146 -13.53 -1.02 14.04
CA PRO A 146 -14.03 -0.11 15.06
C PRO A 146 -14.57 1.22 14.50
N ALA A 147 -15.52 1.83 15.20
CA ALA A 147 -16.14 3.09 14.77
C ALA A 147 -15.16 4.27 14.69
N ASP A 148 -14.04 4.19 15.40
CA ASP A 148 -12.94 5.15 15.36
C ASP A 148 -11.84 4.74 14.37
N THR A 149 -12.16 3.94 13.34
CA THR A 149 -11.23 3.69 12.25
C THR A 149 -11.05 4.96 11.42
N ASP A 150 -9.81 5.41 11.31
CA ASP A 150 -9.42 6.46 10.39
C ASP A 150 -9.23 5.87 9.00
N TRP A 151 -10.33 5.86 8.26
CA TRP A 151 -10.33 5.34 6.91
C TRP A 151 -9.32 6.08 6.03
N SER A 152 -9.05 7.37 6.23
CA SER A 152 -8.18 8.12 5.30
C SER A 152 -6.76 7.58 5.21
N ARG A 153 -6.26 6.94 6.27
CA ARG A 153 -4.90 6.40 6.39
C ARG A 153 -4.95 4.87 6.48
N TRP A 154 -4.76 4.20 5.35
CA TRP A 154 -4.97 2.76 5.20
C TRP A 154 -3.85 2.14 4.38
N GLY A 155 -3.70 0.82 4.48
CA GLY A 155 -2.67 0.08 3.75
C GLY A 155 -3.11 -1.36 3.50
N MET A 156 -2.48 -2.04 2.54
CA MET A 156 -2.73 -3.46 2.30
C MET A 156 -1.46 -4.22 1.97
N LEU A 157 -1.45 -5.52 2.24
CA LEU A 157 -0.43 -6.44 1.74
C LEU A 157 -1.00 -7.85 1.58
N HIS A 158 -0.27 -8.71 0.89
CA HIS A 158 -0.49 -10.15 0.91
C HIS A 158 0.76 -10.81 1.47
N ASP A 159 0.60 -11.64 2.50
CA ASP A 159 1.73 -12.24 3.23
C ASP A 159 2.11 -13.65 2.73
N GLY A 160 1.42 -14.15 1.70
CA GLY A 160 1.57 -15.51 1.18
C GLY A 160 0.43 -16.43 1.59
N GLU A 161 -0.35 -16.08 2.61
CA GLU A 161 -1.51 -16.85 3.07
C GLU A 161 -2.80 -16.00 3.08
N PHE A 162 -2.71 -14.76 3.56
CA PHE A 162 -3.84 -13.86 3.73
C PHE A 162 -3.60 -12.51 3.06
N TYR A 163 -4.65 -11.98 2.45
CA TYR A 163 -4.73 -10.56 2.10
C TYR A 163 -5.09 -9.79 3.36
N ARG A 164 -4.26 -8.81 3.72
CA ARG A 164 -4.39 -8.04 4.95
C ARG A 164 -4.75 -6.59 4.64
N PHE A 165 -5.64 -6.05 5.46
CA PHE A 165 -6.06 -4.65 5.41
C PHE A 165 -5.69 -3.98 6.72
N TYR A 166 -5.22 -2.74 6.62
CA TYR A 166 -4.82 -1.92 7.75
C TYR A 166 -5.45 -0.54 7.65
N ALA A 167 -5.78 0.06 8.79
CA ALA A 167 -6.19 1.46 8.86
C ALA A 167 -5.83 2.05 10.22
N PHE A 168 -5.39 3.30 10.27
CA PHE A 168 -5.11 3.96 11.55
C PHE A 168 -6.34 4.05 12.43
N LYS A 169 -6.11 4.17 13.73
CA LYS A 169 -7.11 4.64 14.69
C LYS A 169 -7.21 6.16 14.64
N LEU A 170 -8.43 6.68 14.57
CA LEU A 170 -8.73 8.11 14.58
C LEU A 170 -8.26 8.72 15.91
N GLY A 171 -7.55 9.84 15.82
CA GLY A 171 -6.92 10.49 16.99
C GLY A 171 -5.64 9.82 17.47
N SER A 172 -5.17 8.76 16.79
CA SER A 172 -3.87 8.13 17.05
C SER A 172 -2.94 8.27 15.85
N ASN A 173 -1.66 8.50 16.16
CA ASN A 173 -0.55 8.54 15.20
C ASN A 173 0.36 7.32 15.32
N THR A 174 0.03 6.40 16.23
CA THR A 174 0.82 5.21 16.49
C THR A 174 -0.01 3.94 16.39
N GLU A 175 -1.30 3.97 16.71
CA GLU A 175 -2.13 2.77 16.68
C GLU A 175 -2.89 2.63 15.36
N PHE A 176 -2.95 1.41 14.87
CA PHE A 176 -3.70 1.05 13.67
C PHE A 176 -4.29 -0.36 13.80
N TYR A 177 -5.39 -0.56 13.10
CA TYR A 177 -6.16 -1.78 13.11
C TYR A 177 -5.77 -2.70 11.96
N GLN A 178 -5.95 -4.00 12.15
CA GLN A 178 -5.70 -5.01 11.12
C GLN A 178 -6.89 -5.96 10.96
N GLY A 179 -7.19 -6.28 9.71
CA GLY A 179 -8.08 -7.36 9.33
C GLY A 179 -7.48 -8.19 8.20
N ALA A 180 -8.15 -9.28 7.83
CA ALA A 180 -7.80 -10.05 6.65
C ALA A 180 -9.04 -10.47 5.86
N PHE A 181 -8.82 -10.82 4.60
CA PHE A 181 -9.87 -11.32 3.72
C PHE A 181 -10.32 -12.72 4.17
N ASP A 182 -11.62 -12.90 4.44
CA ASP A 182 -12.21 -14.15 4.94
C ASP A 182 -12.78 -15.05 3.83
N GLY A 183 -12.58 -14.67 2.57
CA GLY A 183 -13.20 -15.30 1.39
C GLY A 183 -14.37 -14.49 0.81
N SER A 184 -14.89 -13.51 1.54
CA SER A 184 -15.96 -12.61 1.09
C SER A 184 -15.68 -11.13 1.38
N THR A 185 -15.15 -10.80 2.55
CA THR A 185 -14.91 -9.42 2.99
C THR A 185 -13.57 -9.30 3.71
N TYR A 186 -13.03 -8.08 3.83
CA TYR A 186 -11.96 -7.82 4.79
C TYR A 186 -12.57 -7.63 6.17
N ALA A 187 -12.34 -8.59 7.06
CA ALA A 187 -12.94 -8.60 8.39
C ALA A 187 -11.88 -8.24 9.46
N PHE A 188 -12.23 -7.30 10.33
CA PHE A 188 -11.40 -6.90 11.47
C PHE A 188 -11.05 -8.09 12.36
N GLY A 189 -9.78 -8.20 12.76
CA GLY A 189 -9.30 -9.28 13.64
C GLY A 189 -9.28 -10.69 13.01
N HIS A 190 -9.78 -10.87 11.77
CA HIS A 190 -9.73 -12.17 11.11
C HIS A 190 -8.29 -12.54 10.79
N LYS A 191 -7.79 -13.65 11.39
CA LYS A 191 -6.42 -14.18 11.17
C LYS A 191 -5.34 -13.10 11.25
N SER A 192 -5.52 -12.15 12.17
CA SER A 192 -4.71 -10.94 12.32
C SER A 192 -4.48 -10.59 13.79
N ILE A 193 -3.56 -9.66 14.02
CA ILE A 193 -3.37 -8.97 15.30
C ILE A 193 -4.28 -7.74 15.26
N PRO A 194 -5.40 -7.69 16.00
CA PRO A 194 -6.43 -6.67 15.76
C PRO A 194 -5.93 -5.23 15.86
N THR A 195 -5.00 -4.95 16.78
CA THR A 195 -4.40 -3.63 16.97
C THR A 195 -2.88 -3.75 16.96
N LEU A 196 -2.26 -2.91 16.15
CA LEU A 196 -0.82 -2.77 15.98
C LEU A 196 -0.37 -1.36 16.39
N THR A 197 0.92 -1.20 16.64
CA THR A 197 1.51 0.06 17.10
C THR A 197 2.80 0.40 16.36
N LEU A 198 2.94 1.64 15.89
CA LEU A 198 4.19 2.19 15.42
C LEU A 198 5.05 2.63 16.61
N VAL A 199 6.33 2.25 16.59
CA VAL A 199 7.30 2.58 17.61
C VAL A 199 8.52 3.23 16.98
N GLY A 200 8.97 4.34 17.59
CA GLY A 200 10.14 5.08 17.11
C GLY A 200 9.89 5.90 15.85
N THR A 201 8.64 6.23 15.52
CA THR A 201 8.28 7.03 14.34
C THR A 201 9.07 8.35 14.30
N PRO A 202 9.91 8.58 13.27
CA PRO A 202 10.62 9.84 13.13
C PRO A 202 9.66 11.02 12.96
N ALA A 203 10.01 12.17 13.54
CA ALA A 203 9.17 13.38 13.52
C ALA A 203 8.90 13.96 12.12
N ASN A 204 9.71 13.59 11.14
CA ASN A 204 9.56 13.98 9.73
C ASN A 204 8.75 12.96 8.90
N SER A 205 8.18 11.92 9.53
CA SER A 205 7.33 10.97 8.81
C SER A 205 5.98 11.60 8.50
N ASP A 206 5.53 11.43 7.26
CA ASP A 206 4.17 11.74 6.87
C ASP A 206 3.24 10.63 7.35
N LEU A 207 2.32 10.99 8.24
CA LEU A 207 1.32 10.08 8.76
C LEU A 207 -0.02 10.20 8.02
N HIS A 208 -0.12 10.95 6.92
CA HIS A 208 -1.37 11.06 6.15
C HIS A 208 -1.64 9.85 5.25
N ASP A 209 -0.65 8.99 5.05
CA ASP A 209 -0.78 7.76 4.29
C ASP A 209 0.11 6.67 4.90
N MET A 210 -0.13 5.41 4.56
CA MET A 210 0.81 4.33 4.84
C MET A 210 0.85 3.37 3.66
N SER A 211 2.02 2.82 3.35
CA SER A 211 2.10 1.74 2.37
C SER A 211 2.74 0.52 3.01
N MET A 212 2.24 -0.67 2.67
CA MET A 212 2.68 -1.91 3.30
C MET A 212 3.04 -2.98 2.27
N LEU A 213 3.95 -3.88 2.63
CA LEU A 213 4.22 -5.10 1.87
C LEU A 213 4.73 -6.20 2.81
N HIS A 214 4.67 -7.44 2.35
CA HIS A 214 5.42 -8.54 2.93
C HIS A 214 6.48 -8.96 1.93
N ASP A 215 7.73 -9.03 2.36
CA ASP A 215 8.87 -9.31 1.47
C ASP A 215 9.24 -10.79 1.38
N GLY A 216 8.43 -11.67 2.00
CA GLY A 216 8.69 -13.09 2.14
C GLY A 216 9.41 -13.46 3.44
N SER A 217 9.95 -12.48 4.16
CA SER A 217 10.57 -12.63 5.47
C SER A 217 9.88 -11.79 6.53
N ASP A 218 9.70 -10.50 6.25
CA ASP A 218 9.19 -9.50 7.18
C ASP A 218 7.99 -8.75 6.62
N TYR A 219 7.16 -8.24 7.52
CA TYR A 219 6.12 -7.28 7.21
C TYR A 219 6.71 -5.88 7.30
N ARG A 220 6.59 -5.10 6.22
CA ARG A 220 7.15 -3.77 6.09
C ARG A 220 6.04 -2.72 6.06
N LEU A 221 6.32 -1.58 6.68
CA LEU A 221 5.51 -0.38 6.59
C LEU A 221 6.41 0.77 6.16
N TYR A 222 5.91 1.61 5.27
CA TYR A 222 6.60 2.79 4.76
C TYR A 222 5.74 4.03 4.98
N LEU A 223 6.39 5.10 5.41
CA LEU A 223 5.85 6.44 5.48
C LEU A 223 6.72 7.35 4.62
N THR A 224 6.12 8.22 3.82
CA THR A 224 6.88 9.26 3.10
C THR A 224 7.43 10.28 4.10
N VAL A 225 8.41 11.08 3.67
CA VAL A 225 9.02 12.12 4.51
C VAL A 225 8.53 13.50 4.11
N ARG A 226 8.22 14.34 5.11
CA ARG A 226 7.90 15.77 4.97
C ARG A 226 8.97 16.67 5.59
#